data_AF-A0A3M0WWN5-F1
#
_entry.id   AF-A0A3M0WWN5-F1
#
_cell.length_a   1.000
_cell.length_b   1.000
_cell.length_c   1.000
_cell.angle_alpha   90.00
_cell.angle_beta   90.00
_cell.angle_gamma   90.00
#
_symmetry.space_group_name_H-M   'P 1'
#
loop_
_entity.id
_entity.type
_entity.pdbx_description
1 polymer ?
#
loop_
_entity_poly.entity_id
_entity_poly.type
_entity_poly.pdbx_seq_one_letter_code
_entity_poly.pdbx_strand_id
1 'polypeptide(L)'
;MELKAPAEEIQNSVNQNDKQDTAAKIDINETDASREEKQIFNDEILGIQFTYPDDWTITTELVDYNNAKNTDEIYQKIYTLKINDNDFLVSQTAGEMTDRGAFWGDWASRIKSADYISNFCDTYQTENFAYGENARCEVLKNNNNIEIARLHGSAQWFGDVISNNDSYFIYNPDNDFYGIIIDTQNFADNGVVPQSISKQINDLVMSLKFE
;
A
#
# COMPACT_ATOMS: atom_id res chain seq x y z
N MET A 1 -60.62 -12.61 -41.40
CA MET A 1 -61.25 -11.41 -40.83
C MET A 1 -60.18 -10.34 -40.86
N GLU A 2 -60.22 -9.52 -41.91
CA GLU A 2 -59.41 -8.30 -42.03
C GLU A 2 -59.93 -7.26 -41.04
N LEU A 3 -59.06 -6.37 -40.55
CA LEU A 3 -59.12 -4.91 -40.77
C LEU A 3 -58.16 -4.15 -39.84
N LYS A 4 -57.21 -3.45 -40.48
CA LYS A 4 -56.78 -2.04 -40.31
C LYS A 4 -56.21 -1.52 -38.96
N ALA A 5 -54.97 -1.04 -39.05
CA ALA A 5 -54.45 0.16 -38.36
C ALA A 5 -55.04 1.45 -39.01
N PRO A 6 -54.92 2.71 -38.48
CA PRO A 6 -53.65 3.36 -38.13
C PRO A 6 -53.64 4.46 -37.01
N ALA A 7 -52.39 4.87 -36.71
CA ALA A 7 -51.82 6.15 -36.22
C ALA A 7 -52.70 7.32 -35.74
N GLU A 8 -52.19 8.04 -34.73
CA GLU A 8 -52.13 9.50 -34.73
C GLU A 8 -50.95 10.02 -33.88
N GLU A 9 -50.04 10.74 -34.54
CA GLU A 9 -49.03 11.63 -33.95
C GLU A 9 -49.72 12.89 -33.42
N ILE A 10 -49.28 13.40 -32.26
CA ILE A 10 -49.44 14.82 -31.94
C ILE A 10 -48.04 15.38 -31.67
N GLN A 11 -47.47 16.01 -32.70
CA GLN A 11 -46.54 17.12 -32.51
C GLN A 11 -47.34 18.32 -32.03
N ASN A 12 -46.88 18.98 -30.97
CA ASN A 12 -47.13 20.40 -30.81
C ASN A 12 -45.85 21.11 -30.35
N SER A 13 -45.49 22.09 -31.17
CA SER A 13 -44.29 22.90 -31.16
C SER A 13 -44.42 24.14 -30.27
N VAL A 14 -43.32 24.46 -29.58
CA VAL A 14 -42.73 25.81 -29.38
C VAL A 14 -43.50 26.82 -28.51
N ASN A 15 -42.90 27.24 -27.38
CA ASN A 15 -42.37 28.61 -27.28
C ASN A 15 -41.37 28.84 -26.13
N GLN A 16 -40.39 29.69 -26.42
CA GLN A 16 -39.23 30.08 -25.61
C GLN A 16 -39.53 31.25 -24.65
N ASN A 17 -38.64 31.36 -23.64
CA ASN A 17 -38.28 32.54 -22.81
C ASN A 17 -39.36 32.98 -21.78
N ASP A 18 -39.05 33.26 -20.51
CA ASP A 18 -37.91 33.98 -19.96
C ASP A 18 -37.59 33.61 -18.50
N LYS A 19 -36.36 33.95 -18.12
CA LYS A 19 -35.66 33.88 -16.82
C LYS A 19 -36.52 34.09 -15.57
N GLN A 20 -36.27 33.27 -14.55
CA GLN A 20 -36.08 33.80 -13.20
C GLN A 20 -35.12 32.94 -12.37
N ASP A 21 -34.08 33.61 -11.88
CA ASP A 21 -33.11 33.15 -10.90
C ASP A 21 -33.79 32.47 -9.71
N THR A 22 -33.37 31.27 -9.39
CA THR A 22 -33.30 30.83 -8.00
C THR A 22 -32.07 29.96 -7.87
N ALA A 23 -30.94 30.60 -7.53
CA ALA A 23 -29.77 29.92 -7.02
C ALA A 23 -30.20 29.12 -5.78
N ALA A 24 -30.43 27.82 -5.97
CA ALA A 24 -30.49 26.88 -4.88
C ALA A 24 -29.10 26.88 -4.23
N LYS A 25 -28.98 27.61 -3.11
CA LYS A 25 -27.94 27.36 -2.13
C LYS A 25 -28.12 25.91 -1.69
N ILE A 26 -27.36 25.03 -2.30
CA ILE A 26 -27.08 23.73 -1.72
C ILE A 26 -26.17 24.08 -0.54
N ASP A 27 -26.74 24.11 0.66
CA ASP A 27 -25.98 24.04 1.90
C ASP A 27 -25.30 22.66 1.89
N ILE A 28 -24.10 22.63 1.32
CA ILE A 28 -23.17 21.53 1.50
C ILE A 28 -22.69 21.69 2.95
N ASN A 29 -23.46 21.13 3.88
CA ASN A 29 -22.89 20.68 5.15
C ASN A 29 -21.96 19.51 4.79
N GLU A 30 -20.78 19.85 4.27
CA GLU A 30 -19.57 19.06 4.40
C GLU A 30 -19.32 19.00 5.90
N THR A 31 -19.95 18.02 6.54
CA THR A 31 -19.60 17.59 7.89
C THR A 31 -18.10 17.32 7.86
N ASP A 32 -17.36 18.14 8.61
CA ASP A 32 -15.94 18.03 8.91
C ASP A 32 -15.46 16.58 8.82
N ALA A 33 -14.87 16.22 7.68
CA ALA A 33 -13.88 15.17 7.66
C ALA A 33 -12.72 15.75 8.48
N SER A 34 -12.65 15.39 9.76
CA SER A 34 -11.48 15.64 10.60
C SER A 34 -10.26 15.29 9.77
N ARG A 35 -9.52 16.31 9.36
CA ARG A 35 -8.36 16.16 8.49
C ARG A 35 -7.38 15.30 9.28
N GLU A 36 -7.30 14.00 8.98
CA GLU A 36 -6.37 13.09 9.63
C GLU A 36 -4.99 13.74 9.55
N GLU A 37 -4.43 14.11 10.70
CA GLU A 37 -3.11 14.71 10.74
C GLU A 37 -2.11 13.65 10.28
N LYS A 38 -1.28 14.02 9.30
CA LYS A 38 -0.28 13.11 8.74
C LYS A 38 1.11 13.56 9.16
N GLN A 39 1.92 12.59 9.56
CA GLN A 39 3.34 12.74 9.82
C GLN A 39 4.15 12.34 8.59
N ILE A 40 5.43 12.75 8.54
CA ILE A 40 6.37 12.39 7.48
C ILE A 40 7.49 11.58 8.09
N PHE A 41 7.71 10.37 7.57
CA PHE A 41 8.90 9.59 7.83
C PHE A 41 9.94 9.91 6.77
N ASN A 42 11.18 10.14 7.18
CA ASN A 42 12.30 10.38 6.28
C ASN A 42 13.54 9.63 6.78
N ASP A 43 14.17 8.84 5.91
CA ASP A 43 15.45 8.21 6.20
C ASP A 43 16.42 8.32 5.01
N GLU A 44 17.50 9.07 5.22
CA GLU A 44 18.52 9.34 4.20
C GLU A 44 19.37 8.10 3.87
N ILE A 45 19.53 7.15 4.79
CA ILE A 45 20.32 5.94 4.57
C ILE A 45 19.58 4.99 3.63
N LEU A 46 18.27 4.88 3.80
CA LEU A 46 17.39 4.09 2.95
C LEU A 46 16.96 4.84 1.69
N GLY A 47 17.16 6.17 1.64
CA GLY A 47 16.71 7.02 0.55
C GLY A 47 15.20 6.95 0.37
N ILE A 48 14.43 6.92 1.47
CA ILE A 48 12.96 6.83 1.42
C ILE A 48 12.29 7.91 2.26
N GLN A 49 11.14 8.37 1.76
CA GLN A 49 10.22 9.23 2.50
C GLN A 49 8.78 8.82 2.21
N PHE A 50 7.91 8.89 3.22
CA PHE A 50 6.48 8.66 3.07
C PHE A 50 5.67 9.36 4.16
N THR A 51 4.37 9.50 3.94
CA THR A 51 3.42 10.01 4.93
C THR A 51 2.72 8.88 5.66
N TYR A 52 2.42 9.08 6.94
CA TYR A 52 1.70 8.10 7.77
C TYR A 52 0.78 8.81 8.79
N PRO A 53 -0.27 8.14 9.30
CA PRO A 53 -1.15 8.70 10.34
C PRO A 53 -0.41 9.12 11.62
N ASP A 54 -0.88 10.16 12.30
CA ASP A 54 -0.31 10.67 13.54
C ASP A 54 -0.46 9.76 14.76
N ASP A 55 -1.43 8.85 14.73
CA ASP A 55 -1.67 7.86 15.78
C ASP A 55 -0.72 6.64 15.71
N TRP A 56 0.12 6.55 14.67
CA TRP A 56 1.16 5.53 14.58
C TRP A 56 2.39 5.89 15.41
N THR A 57 3.05 4.86 15.95
CA THR A 57 4.26 5.05 16.74
C THR A 57 5.49 4.61 15.94
N ILE A 58 6.54 5.43 15.96
CA ILE A 58 7.86 5.05 15.44
C ILE A 58 8.79 4.82 16.62
N THR A 59 9.35 3.62 16.72
CA THR A 59 10.44 3.31 17.64
C THR A 59 11.75 3.19 16.89
N THR A 60 12.85 3.51 17.55
CA THR A 60 14.20 3.37 17.01
C THR A 60 15.04 2.57 18.00
N GLU A 61 15.69 1.52 17.53
CA GLU A 61 16.63 0.71 18.30
C GLU A 61 18.04 0.83 17.69
N LEU A 62 19.06 0.93 18.53
CA LEU A 62 20.46 0.77 18.11
C LEU A 62 20.91 -0.62 18.52
N VAL A 63 21.16 -1.48 17.54
CA VAL A 63 21.64 -2.85 17.76
C VAL A 63 23.16 -2.87 17.61
N ASP A 64 23.85 -3.31 18.66
CA ASP A 64 25.28 -3.63 18.59
C ASP A 64 25.45 -4.99 17.92
N TYR A 65 26.04 -4.99 16.72
CA TYR A 65 26.24 -6.19 15.93
C TYR A 65 27.49 -6.98 16.36
N ASN A 66 28.39 -6.39 17.15
CA ASN A 66 29.67 -6.99 17.51
C ASN A 66 29.63 -7.69 18.89
N ASN A 67 29.02 -8.87 18.95
CA ASN A 67 29.46 -9.89 19.92
C ASN A 67 30.80 -10.56 19.51
N ALA A 68 31.41 -10.12 18.40
CA ALA A 68 32.70 -10.58 17.91
C ALA A 68 33.82 -9.61 18.30
N LYS A 69 34.67 -10.09 19.22
CA LYS A 69 35.92 -9.48 19.70
C LYS A 69 36.61 -8.56 18.69
N ASN A 70 36.80 -7.31 19.09
CA ASN A 70 37.72 -6.31 18.53
C ASN A 70 37.49 -5.95 17.05
N THR A 71 36.80 -4.84 16.81
CA THR A 71 37.34 -3.53 16.39
C THR A 71 36.17 -2.70 15.86
N ASP A 72 36.03 -1.47 16.36
CA ASP A 72 35.06 -0.43 15.96
C ASP A 72 33.56 -0.81 16.09
N GLU A 73 32.86 -0.18 17.04
CA GLU A 73 31.42 -0.38 17.29
C GLU A 73 30.60 0.10 16.08
N ILE A 74 30.14 -0.83 15.23
CA ILE A 74 29.17 -0.54 14.19
C ILE A 74 27.78 -0.77 14.79
N TYR A 75 27.15 0.30 15.29
CA TYR A 75 25.75 0.25 15.69
C TYR A 75 24.84 0.29 14.46
N GLN A 76 23.89 -0.64 14.41
CA GLN A 76 22.83 -0.69 13.40
C GLN A 76 21.60 0.04 13.92
N LYS A 77 21.12 1.06 13.19
CA LYS A 77 19.89 1.79 13.55
C LYS A 77 18.69 1.12 12.89
N ILE A 78 17.83 0.55 13.71
CA ILE A 78 16.61 -0.13 13.29
C ILE A 78 15.42 0.78 13.59
N TYR A 79 14.65 1.14 12.56
CA TYR A 79 13.37 1.83 12.75
C TYR A 79 12.25 0.82 12.73
N THR A 80 11.34 0.88 13.69
CA THR A 80 10.13 0.08 13.71
C THR A 80 8.91 1.00 13.70
N LEU A 81 8.10 0.92 12.65
CA LEU A 81 6.78 1.56 12.61
C LEU A 81 5.74 0.60 13.17
N LYS A 82 4.92 1.11 14.09
CA LYS A 82 3.89 0.36 14.80
C LYS A 82 2.50 0.93 14.57
N ILE A 83 1.53 0.04 14.35
CA ILE A 83 0.10 0.34 14.42
C ILE A 83 -0.51 -0.57 15.48
N ASN A 84 -1.12 0.01 16.52
CA ASN A 84 -1.75 -0.74 17.61
C ASN A 84 -0.83 -1.87 18.15
N ASP A 85 0.41 -1.53 18.49
CA ASP A 85 1.48 -2.42 18.98
C ASP A 85 2.07 -3.44 17.97
N ASN A 86 1.57 -3.52 16.74
CA ASN A 86 2.09 -4.42 15.71
C ASN A 86 3.17 -3.75 14.85
N ASP A 87 4.30 -4.41 14.72
CA ASP A 87 5.44 -3.96 13.91
C ASP A 87 5.22 -4.28 12.42
N PHE A 88 5.56 -3.34 11.54
CA PHE A 88 5.26 -3.51 10.11
C PHE A 88 6.36 -3.05 9.15
N LEU A 89 7.03 -1.94 9.45
CA LEU A 89 8.27 -1.58 8.76
C LEU A 89 9.38 -1.67 9.78
N VAL A 90 10.31 -2.58 9.58
CA VAL A 90 11.56 -2.62 10.34
C VAL A 90 12.70 -2.40 9.35
N SER A 91 13.68 -1.55 9.65
CA SER A 91 14.78 -1.32 8.70
C SER A 91 16.08 -0.82 9.30
N GLN A 92 17.19 -1.44 8.87
CA GLN A 92 18.39 -0.74 8.36
C GLN A 92 18.78 -1.21 6.94
N THR A 93 18.21 -2.31 6.45
CA THR A 93 18.55 -2.95 5.17
C THR A 93 17.27 -3.46 4.54
N ALA A 94 16.98 -3.09 3.30
CA ALA A 94 15.86 -3.66 2.56
C ALA A 94 16.24 -5.10 2.16
N GLY A 95 15.84 -6.09 2.96
CA GLY A 95 16.13 -7.51 2.71
C GLY A 95 16.99 -8.29 3.72
N GLU A 96 17.01 -7.89 5.00
CA GLU A 96 17.53 -8.58 6.21
C GLU A 96 19.05 -8.75 6.47
N MET A 97 19.40 -8.61 7.77
CA MET A 97 20.24 -9.56 8.57
C MET A 97 19.82 -9.66 10.07
N THR A 98 18.71 -9.05 10.49
CA THR A 98 18.08 -9.31 11.80
C THR A 98 16.62 -9.66 11.53
N ASP A 99 16.05 -10.66 12.22
CA ASP A 99 14.69 -11.23 12.09
C ASP A 99 13.52 -10.22 12.27
N ARG A 100 13.68 -8.97 11.84
CA ARG A 100 12.74 -7.89 12.03
C ARG A 100 12.82 -6.98 10.80
N GLY A 101 11.82 -7.19 9.92
CA GLY A 101 11.24 -6.40 8.82
C GLY A 101 12.17 -5.89 7.71
N ALA A 102 11.73 -5.67 6.46
CA ALA A 102 10.49 -5.98 5.75
C ALA A 102 10.12 -7.47 5.77
N PHE A 103 8.82 -7.79 5.83
CA PHE A 103 8.30 -9.11 6.21
C PHE A 103 8.67 -10.31 5.30
N TRP A 104 9.50 -10.11 4.29
CA TRP A 104 10.03 -11.19 3.48
C TRP A 104 11.47 -10.84 3.04
N GLY A 105 12.42 -10.76 3.99
CA GLY A 105 13.81 -10.34 3.72
C GLY A 105 14.47 -11.06 2.54
N ASP A 106 14.29 -12.39 2.47
CA ASP A 106 14.74 -13.21 1.34
C ASP A 106 14.12 -12.78 0.00
N TRP A 107 12.90 -12.27 0.00
CA TRP A 107 12.17 -11.87 -1.19
C TRP A 107 12.47 -10.44 -1.62
N ALA A 108 12.69 -9.55 -0.66
CA ALA A 108 13.19 -8.20 -0.94
C ALA A 108 14.51 -8.27 -1.71
N SER A 109 15.40 -9.21 -1.35
CA SER A 109 16.65 -9.47 -2.07
C SER A 109 16.47 -9.92 -3.54
N ARG A 110 15.26 -10.35 -3.95
CA ARG A 110 14.95 -10.76 -5.33
C ARG A 110 14.54 -9.59 -6.23
N ILE A 111 14.08 -8.49 -5.64
CA ILE A 111 13.59 -7.30 -6.35
C ILE A 111 14.77 -6.48 -6.88
N LYS A 112 15.54 -7.02 -7.84
CA LYS A 112 16.81 -6.43 -8.27
C LYS A 112 16.70 -5.40 -9.40
N SER A 113 15.51 -5.23 -9.97
CA SER A 113 15.30 -4.35 -11.12
C SER A 113 13.84 -3.91 -11.22
N ALA A 114 13.61 -2.85 -11.99
CA ALA A 114 12.27 -2.43 -12.38
C ALA A 114 11.53 -3.55 -13.13
N ASP A 115 12.23 -4.27 -14.02
CA ASP A 115 11.64 -5.41 -14.76
C ASP A 115 11.09 -6.50 -13.83
N TYR A 116 11.67 -6.70 -12.64
CA TYR A 116 11.12 -7.64 -11.66
C TYR A 116 9.70 -7.20 -11.25
N ILE A 117 9.51 -5.92 -10.98
CA ILE A 117 8.21 -5.35 -10.61
C ILE A 117 7.23 -5.45 -11.79
N SER A 118 7.66 -5.04 -12.99
CA SER A 118 6.83 -5.05 -14.20
C SER A 118 6.27 -6.44 -14.52
N ASN A 119 7.05 -7.48 -14.27
CA ASN A 119 6.71 -8.86 -14.58
C ASN A 119 6.22 -9.66 -13.37
N PHE A 120 6.13 -9.04 -12.19
CA PHE A 120 5.84 -9.75 -10.94
C PHE A 120 4.55 -10.56 -11.02
N CYS A 121 3.49 -10.00 -11.59
CA CYS A 121 2.19 -10.68 -11.70
C CYS A 121 2.21 -11.91 -12.62
N ASP A 122 3.18 -12.01 -13.52
CA ASP A 122 3.36 -13.16 -14.38
C ASP A 122 4.22 -14.25 -13.70
N THR A 123 5.05 -13.89 -12.73
CA THR A 123 6.02 -14.83 -12.11
C THR A 123 5.65 -15.27 -10.70
N TYR A 124 4.87 -14.50 -9.94
CA TYR A 124 4.67 -14.75 -8.51
C TYR A 124 4.12 -16.15 -8.19
N GLN A 125 3.28 -16.72 -9.06
CA GLN A 125 2.75 -18.08 -8.83
C GLN A 125 3.84 -19.16 -8.86
N THR A 126 4.88 -18.96 -9.67
CA THR A 126 6.03 -19.88 -9.76
C THR A 126 7.01 -19.71 -8.61
N GLU A 127 6.90 -18.60 -7.91
CA GLU A 127 7.74 -18.23 -6.79
C GLU A 127 7.24 -18.83 -5.46
N ASN A 128 6.10 -19.53 -5.43
CA ASN A 128 5.52 -20.10 -4.21
C ASN A 128 5.25 -19.05 -3.12
N PHE A 129 4.82 -17.83 -3.51
CA PHE A 129 4.14 -16.98 -2.54
C PHE A 129 2.95 -17.74 -1.99
N ALA A 130 2.84 -17.79 -0.66
CA ALA A 130 1.81 -18.57 0.02
C ALA A 130 0.42 -17.90 -0.09
N TYR A 131 0.03 -17.47 -1.28
CA TYR A 131 -1.25 -16.86 -1.55
C TYR A 131 -2.22 -17.89 -2.14
N GLY A 132 -3.49 -17.79 -1.76
CA GLY A 132 -4.55 -18.66 -2.28
C GLY A 132 -4.81 -18.45 -3.77
N GLU A 133 -5.49 -19.41 -4.40
CA GLU A 133 -5.77 -19.44 -5.84
C GLU A 133 -6.52 -18.21 -6.38
N ASN A 134 -7.18 -17.45 -5.51
CA ASN A 134 -7.95 -16.25 -5.87
C ASN A 134 -7.21 -14.93 -5.57
N ALA A 135 -5.90 -14.98 -5.34
CA ALA A 135 -5.10 -13.78 -5.16
C ALA A 135 -5.13 -12.92 -6.44
N ARG A 136 -5.31 -11.63 -6.23
CA ARG A 136 -5.29 -10.61 -7.27
C ARG A 136 -3.92 -9.97 -7.27
N CYS A 137 -3.26 -9.96 -8.42
CA CYS A 137 -2.03 -9.25 -8.61
C CYS A 137 -2.27 -8.06 -9.54
N GLU A 138 -1.73 -6.90 -9.18
CA GLU A 138 -1.74 -5.72 -10.02
C GLU A 138 -0.38 -5.01 -9.98
N VAL A 139 0.05 -4.46 -11.11
CA VAL A 139 1.18 -3.52 -11.16
C VAL A 139 0.59 -2.11 -11.32
N LEU A 140 0.91 -1.24 -10.37
CA LEU A 140 0.40 0.13 -10.30
C LEU A 140 1.54 1.13 -10.16
N LYS A 141 1.22 2.42 -10.33
CA LYS A 141 2.14 3.52 -10.04
C LYS A 141 1.63 4.34 -8.88
N ASN A 142 2.52 4.68 -7.96
CA ASN A 142 2.18 5.58 -6.87
C ASN A 142 2.19 7.06 -7.30
N ASN A 143 1.95 7.97 -6.35
CA ASN A 143 1.88 9.41 -6.62
C ASN A 143 3.21 10.02 -7.06
N ASN A 144 4.32 9.28 -6.91
CA ASN A 144 5.67 9.70 -7.28
C ASN A 144 6.20 8.91 -8.50
N ASN A 145 5.32 8.28 -9.28
CA ASN A 145 5.64 7.46 -10.45
C ASN A 145 6.51 6.23 -10.17
N ILE A 146 6.61 5.79 -8.92
CA ILE A 146 7.26 4.53 -8.56
C ILE A 146 6.31 3.40 -8.95
N GLU A 147 6.84 2.42 -9.68
CA GLU A 147 6.10 1.21 -10.03
C GLU A 147 6.09 0.23 -8.86
N ILE A 148 4.92 -0.34 -8.60
CA ILE A 148 4.64 -1.16 -7.43
C ILE A 148 3.85 -2.37 -7.89
N ALA A 149 4.32 -3.57 -7.56
CA ALA A 149 3.51 -4.75 -7.67
C ALA A 149 2.77 -4.97 -6.35
N ARG A 150 1.46 -5.17 -6.43
CA ARG A 150 0.61 -5.46 -5.27
C ARG A 150 -0.02 -6.83 -5.45
N LEU A 151 0.12 -7.66 -4.43
CA LEU A 151 -0.58 -8.93 -4.30
C LEU A 151 -1.62 -8.78 -3.20
N HIS A 152 -2.88 -9.11 -3.51
CA HIS A 152 -4.01 -8.95 -2.60
C HIS A 152 -4.86 -10.21 -2.56
N GLY A 153 -5.15 -10.73 -1.36
CA GLY A 153 -6.02 -11.90 -1.22
C GLY A 153 -5.90 -12.59 0.14
N SER A 154 -6.00 -13.91 0.13
CA SER A 154 -5.72 -14.73 1.31
C SER A 154 -4.29 -15.24 1.23
N ALA A 155 -3.51 -15.03 2.29
CA ALA A 155 -2.17 -15.57 2.46
C ALA A 155 -2.17 -16.68 3.53
N GLN A 156 -1.40 -17.74 3.33
CA GLN A 156 -1.18 -18.80 4.28
C GLN A 156 0.16 -18.59 4.98
N TRP A 157 0.16 -18.56 6.30
CA TRP A 157 1.34 -18.27 7.11
C TRP A 157 1.39 -19.18 8.33
N PHE A 158 2.45 -19.98 8.45
CA PHE A 158 2.64 -20.97 9.52
C PHE A 158 1.43 -21.88 9.82
N GLY A 159 0.59 -22.14 8.81
CA GLY A 159 -0.62 -22.96 8.93
C GLY A 159 -1.91 -22.17 9.13
N ASP A 160 -1.82 -20.87 9.42
CA ASP A 160 -2.96 -19.95 9.50
C ASP A 160 -3.28 -19.37 8.12
N VAL A 161 -4.54 -19.03 7.90
CA VAL A 161 -4.99 -18.32 6.69
C VAL A 161 -5.38 -16.91 7.08
N ILE A 162 -4.66 -15.94 6.55
CA ILE A 162 -4.90 -14.52 6.71
C ILE A 162 -5.66 -14.01 5.49
N SER A 163 -6.88 -13.51 5.70
CA SER A 163 -7.70 -12.91 4.65
C SER A 163 -7.48 -11.41 4.57
N ASN A 164 -7.77 -10.83 3.39
CA ASN A 164 -7.60 -9.41 3.11
C ASN A 164 -6.13 -8.94 3.24
N ASN A 165 -5.18 -9.84 2.98
CA ASN A 165 -3.77 -9.52 3.01
C ASN A 165 -3.37 -8.71 1.77
N ASP A 166 -2.50 -7.73 1.97
CA ASP A 166 -1.87 -6.93 0.92
C ASP A 166 -0.35 -7.01 1.09
N SER A 167 0.36 -7.46 0.05
CA SER A 167 1.82 -7.36 -0.06
C SER A 167 2.16 -6.40 -1.20
N TYR A 168 2.99 -5.40 -0.92
CA TYR A 168 3.50 -4.44 -1.90
C TYR A 168 4.99 -4.67 -2.10
N PHE A 169 5.41 -4.78 -3.35
CA PHE A 169 6.78 -5.03 -3.79
C PHE A 169 7.26 -3.83 -4.59
N ILE A 170 8.41 -3.28 -4.22
CA ILE A 170 8.92 -2.00 -4.72
C ILE A 170 10.42 -2.14 -4.99
N TYR A 171 10.88 -1.63 -6.14
CA TYR A 171 12.29 -1.50 -6.47
C TYR A 171 12.77 -0.07 -6.25
N ASN A 172 13.79 0.12 -5.41
CA ASN A 172 14.52 1.36 -5.20
C ASN A 172 15.84 1.34 -6.00
N PRO A 173 15.94 2.04 -7.14
CA PRO A 173 17.17 2.07 -7.93
C PRO A 173 18.29 2.89 -7.29
N ASP A 174 17.95 3.79 -6.36
CA ASP A 174 18.85 4.81 -5.84
C ASP A 174 19.55 4.37 -4.55
N ASN A 175 19.36 3.12 -4.13
CA ASN A 175 19.91 2.58 -2.90
C ASN A 175 20.53 1.19 -3.09
N ASP A 176 21.59 0.90 -2.33
CA ASP A 176 22.18 -0.45 -2.25
C ASP A 176 21.17 -1.48 -1.71
N PHE A 177 20.18 -1.01 -0.95
CA PHE A 177 19.01 -1.74 -0.47
C PHE A 177 17.84 -1.61 -1.44
N TYR A 178 18.00 -2.24 -2.60
CA TYR A 178 17.16 -2.02 -3.76
C TYR A 178 15.73 -2.57 -3.67
N GLY A 179 15.41 -3.47 -2.75
CA GLY A 179 14.12 -4.17 -2.73
C GLY A 179 13.33 -3.92 -1.46
N ILE A 180 12.13 -3.35 -1.56
CA ILE A 180 11.27 -3.04 -0.43
C ILE A 180 10.00 -3.91 -0.52
N ILE A 181 9.63 -4.51 0.61
CA ILE A 181 8.37 -5.24 0.78
C ILE A 181 7.59 -4.68 1.96
N ILE A 182 6.31 -4.45 1.76
CA ILE A 182 5.38 -3.89 2.75
C ILE A 182 4.18 -4.84 2.81
N ASP A 183 3.91 -5.48 3.95
CA ASP A 183 2.94 -6.59 4.04
C ASP A 183 1.98 -6.47 5.24
N THR A 184 0.68 -6.48 4.99
CA THR A 184 -0.33 -6.20 6.03
C THR A 184 -0.62 -7.36 6.97
N GLN A 185 -0.01 -8.53 6.78
CA GLN A 185 -0.41 -9.75 7.49
C GLN A 185 -0.31 -9.66 9.01
N ASN A 186 0.66 -8.92 9.53
CA ASN A 186 0.87 -8.77 10.98
C ASN A 186 -0.26 -8.02 11.68
N PHE A 187 -1.12 -7.36 10.91
CA PHE A 187 -2.27 -6.64 11.43
C PHE A 187 -3.56 -7.45 11.40
N ALA A 188 -3.47 -8.73 11.05
CA ALA A 188 -4.63 -9.59 11.04
C ALA A 188 -5.17 -9.77 12.46
N ASP A 189 -6.45 -9.44 12.64
CA ASP A 189 -7.21 -9.77 13.84
C ASP A 189 -8.15 -10.92 13.51
N ASN A 190 -8.05 -12.01 14.27
CA ASN A 190 -8.79 -13.26 14.01
C ASN A 190 -8.67 -13.76 12.56
N GLY A 191 -7.47 -13.67 11.97
CA GLY A 191 -7.18 -14.14 10.62
C GLY A 191 -7.68 -13.21 9.50
N VAL A 192 -8.05 -11.95 9.81
CA VAL A 192 -8.48 -10.97 8.82
C VAL A 192 -7.79 -9.64 9.05
N VAL A 193 -7.11 -9.10 8.04
CA VAL A 193 -6.57 -7.73 8.10
C VAL A 193 -7.72 -6.73 8.05
N PRO A 194 -7.87 -5.81 9.02
CA PRO A 194 -8.90 -4.79 8.99
C PRO A 194 -8.78 -3.87 7.76
N GLN A 195 -9.90 -3.55 7.12
CA GLN A 195 -9.90 -2.71 5.92
C GLN A 195 -9.33 -1.31 6.18
N SER A 196 -9.50 -0.77 7.38
CA SER A 196 -8.88 0.50 7.78
C SER A 196 -7.36 0.44 7.71
N ILE A 197 -6.75 -0.66 8.18
CA ILE A 197 -5.31 -0.87 8.12
C ILE A 197 -4.85 -1.03 6.68
N SER A 198 -5.51 -1.88 5.88
CA SER A 198 -5.20 -2.01 4.44
C SER A 198 -5.22 -0.65 3.73
N LYS A 199 -6.20 0.20 4.04
CA LYS A 199 -6.29 1.55 3.48
C LYS A 199 -5.13 2.44 3.95
N GLN A 200 -4.83 2.48 5.24
CA GLN A 200 -3.74 3.32 5.76
C GLN A 200 -2.38 2.89 5.20
N ILE A 201 -2.13 1.59 5.09
CA ILE A 201 -0.93 1.05 4.43
C ILE A 201 -0.89 1.43 2.96
N ASN A 202 -2.00 1.28 2.23
CA ASN A 202 -2.07 1.71 0.84
C ASN A 202 -1.76 3.21 0.71
N ASP A 203 -2.32 4.06 1.58
CA ASP A 203 -2.07 5.51 1.56
C ASP A 203 -0.58 5.83 1.82
N LEU A 204 0.09 5.08 2.70
CA LEU A 204 1.54 5.16 2.91
C LEU A 204 2.29 4.80 1.63
N VAL A 205 2.02 3.62 1.04
CA VAL A 205 2.67 3.13 -0.18
C VAL A 205 2.47 4.11 -1.34
N MET A 206 1.27 4.69 -1.45
CA MET A 206 0.94 5.67 -2.46
C MET A 206 1.69 7.00 -2.27
N SER A 207 2.13 7.31 -1.05
CA SER A 207 2.91 8.51 -0.72
C SER A 207 4.43 8.32 -0.79
N LEU A 208 4.90 7.07 -0.88
CA LEU A 208 6.33 6.74 -0.90
C LEU A 208 7.06 7.46 -2.05
N LYS A 209 8.23 8.01 -1.76
CA LYS A 209 9.20 8.48 -2.76
C LYS A 209 10.62 8.06 -2.39
N PHE A 210 11.49 8.03 -3.39
CA PHE A 210 12.93 7.90 -3.20
C PHE A 210 13.57 9.30 -3.12
N GLU A 211 14.64 9.41 -2.32
CA GLU A 211 15.42 10.64 -2.13
C GLU A 211 16.88 10.48 -2.57
#